data_AF-J8AT88-F1
#
_entry.id   AF-J8AT88-F1
#
_cell.length_a   1.000
_cell.length_b   1.000
_cell.length_c   1.000
_cell.angle_alpha   90.00
_cell.angle_beta   90.00
_cell.angle_gamma   90.00
#
_symmetry.space_group_name_H-M   'P 1'
#
loop_
_entity.id
_entity.type
_entity.pdbx_description
1 polymer ?
#
loop_
_entity_poly.entity_id
_entity_poly.type
_entity_poly.pdbx_seq_one_letter_code
_entity_poly.pdbx_strand_id
1 'polypeptide(L)'
;MGYRTTYVDSPKGLLAVIPGYPADKVGNERYTMWRDYGPIEGVNPRILTYRIDTYEGQSGSPVYHYFDTGVRIMAIHTRGNKNMNSGNRITDDVFNNIKKWSE
;
A
#
# COMPACT_ATOMS: atom_id res chain seq x y z
N MET A 1 1.87 -16.62 -0.91
CA MET A 1 1.34 -15.24 -0.85
C MET A 1 2.40 -14.33 -1.44
N GLY A 2 2.06 -13.49 -2.42
CA GLY A 2 3.07 -12.84 -3.27
C GLY A 2 3.12 -11.33 -3.08
N TYR A 3 4.32 -10.78 -2.99
CA TYR A 3 4.55 -9.42 -3.45
C TYR A 3 4.53 -9.46 -4.99
N ARG A 4 4.10 -8.38 -5.65
CA ARG A 4 4.17 -8.30 -7.11
C ARG A 4 4.94 -7.08 -7.52
N THR A 5 5.91 -7.29 -8.39
CA THR A 5 6.56 -6.24 -9.13
C THR A 5 5.62 -5.90 -10.28
N THR A 6 5.17 -4.65 -10.33
CA THR A 6 4.14 -4.26 -11.29
C THR A 6 4.77 -4.04 -12.66
N TYR A 7 4.89 -5.15 -13.40
CA TYR A 7 5.16 -5.24 -14.85
C TYR A 7 3.88 -5.11 -15.72
N VAL A 8 2.81 -4.55 -15.17
CA VAL A 8 1.76 -3.96 -16.03
C VAL A 8 2.33 -2.67 -16.63
N ASP A 9 1.88 -2.23 -17.80
CA ASP A 9 2.31 -0.97 -18.43
C ASP A 9 2.28 0.22 -17.45
N SER A 10 1.41 0.16 -16.43
CA SER A 10 1.53 0.93 -15.18
C SER A 10 0.56 0.40 -14.11
N PRO A 11 0.88 0.41 -12.80
CA PRO A 11 -0.10 0.15 -11.74
C PRO A 11 -1.12 1.28 -11.56
N LYS A 12 -1.02 2.36 -12.33
CA LYS A 12 -1.98 3.47 -12.34
C LYS A 12 -3.38 2.96 -12.68
N GLY A 13 -4.38 3.44 -11.95
CA GLY A 13 -5.79 3.07 -12.14
C GLY A 13 -6.19 1.75 -11.46
N LEU A 14 -5.25 0.92 -11.00
CA LEU A 14 -5.60 -0.27 -10.23
C LEU A 14 -6.26 0.14 -8.91
N LEU A 15 -7.37 -0.53 -8.57
CA LEU A 15 -8.06 -0.36 -7.28
C LEU A 15 -7.21 -0.95 -6.16
N ALA A 16 -6.55 -0.10 -5.39
CA ALA A 16 -5.74 -0.51 -4.25
C ALA A 16 -6.54 -0.46 -2.96
N VAL A 17 -6.18 -1.33 -2.03
CA VAL A 17 -6.71 -1.38 -0.66
C VAL A 17 -5.55 -1.15 0.31
N ILE A 18 -5.81 -0.34 1.34
CA ILE A 18 -4.85 -0.04 2.40
C ILE A 18 -5.49 -0.38 3.75
N PRO A 19 -5.21 -1.56 4.32
CA PRO A 19 -5.58 -1.86 5.69
C PRO A 19 -4.52 -1.30 6.64
N GLY A 20 -4.94 -0.84 7.83
CA GLY A 20 -4.02 -0.35 8.84
C GLY A 20 -4.70 -0.12 10.18
N TYR A 21 -3.94 0.46 11.11
CA TYR A 21 -4.39 0.77 12.46
C TYR A 21 -4.34 2.30 12.66
N PRO A 22 -5.37 3.03 12.23
CA PRO A 22 -5.38 4.48 12.32
C PRO A 22 -5.60 4.96 13.76
N ALA A 23 -4.85 5.98 14.16
CA ALA A 23 -4.78 6.50 15.53
C ALA A 23 -5.92 7.48 15.88
N ASP A 24 -6.77 7.84 14.91
CA ASP A 24 -7.98 8.64 15.16
C ASP A 24 -9.11 7.82 15.83
N LYS A 25 -8.98 6.49 15.86
CA LYS A 25 -9.96 5.60 16.50
C LYS A 25 -9.82 5.63 18.01
N VAL A 26 -10.96 5.67 18.70
CA VAL A 26 -11.04 5.84 20.16
C VAL A 26 -11.62 4.61 20.86
N GLY A 27 -11.43 4.52 22.17
CA GLY A 27 -11.96 3.42 22.97
C GLY A 27 -11.42 2.05 22.50
N ASN A 28 -12.31 1.10 22.29
CA ASN A 28 -11.93 -0.25 21.83
C ASN A 28 -11.52 -0.29 20.35
N GLU A 29 -11.94 0.69 19.54
CA GLU A 29 -11.64 0.73 18.11
C GLU A 29 -10.17 1.08 17.82
N ARG A 30 -9.44 1.67 18.78
CA ARG A 30 -8.01 2.01 18.66
C ARG A 30 -7.10 0.82 18.33
N TYR A 31 -7.58 -0.40 18.57
CA TYR A 31 -6.84 -1.65 18.33
C TYR A 31 -7.40 -2.46 17.18
N THR A 32 -8.28 -1.88 16.37
CA THR A 32 -8.92 -2.55 15.25
C THR A 32 -8.27 -2.16 13.94
N MET A 33 -8.25 -3.11 13.00
CA MET A 33 -7.79 -2.85 11.64
C MET A 33 -8.93 -2.20 10.86
N TRP A 34 -8.65 -1.05 10.24
CA TRP A 34 -9.54 -0.38 9.32
C TRP A 34 -8.94 -0.44 7.92
N ARG A 35 -9.78 -0.34 6.90
CA ARG A 35 -9.32 -0.28 5.52
C ARG A 35 -10.10 0.75 4.73
N ASP A 36 -9.41 1.40 3.82
CA ASP A 36 -10.01 2.17 2.74
C ASP A 36 -9.45 1.71 1.39
N TYR A 37 -10.10 2.09 0.30
CA TYR A 37 -9.73 1.68 -1.05
C TYR A 37 -9.95 2.77 -2.09
N GLY A 38 -9.16 2.73 -3.16
CA GLY A 38 -9.20 3.72 -4.22
C GLY A 38 -8.16 3.46 -5.30
N PRO A 39 -8.19 4.20 -6.42
CA PRO A 39 -7.25 3.97 -7.50
C PRO A 39 -5.84 4.44 -7.12
N ILE A 40 -4.83 3.76 -7.65
CA ILE A 40 -3.48 4.34 -7.73
C ILE A 40 -3.50 5.49 -8.74
N GLU A 41 -3.19 6.71 -8.30
CA GLU A 41 -3.26 7.92 -9.13
C GLU A 41 -1.93 8.29 -9.80
N GLY A 42 -0.81 8.00 -9.13
CA GLY A 42 0.52 8.35 -9.62
C GLY A 42 1.53 7.22 -9.44
N VAL A 43 2.42 7.11 -10.41
CA VAL A 43 3.43 6.06 -10.49
C VAL A 43 4.77 6.71 -10.78
N ASN A 44 5.69 6.60 -9.83
CA ASN A 44 7.09 6.96 -9.98
C ASN A 44 7.94 5.67 -9.86
N PRO A 45 9.24 5.73 -10.20
CA PRO A 45 10.12 4.57 -10.10
C PRO A 45 10.11 3.90 -8.71
N ARG A 46 10.02 4.69 -7.63
CA ARG A 46 10.09 4.20 -6.24
C ARG A 46 8.85 4.47 -5.39
N ILE A 47 7.86 5.19 -5.92
CA ILE A 47 6.71 5.67 -5.13
C ILE A 47 5.42 5.45 -5.93
N LEU A 48 4.39 4.95 -5.25
CA LEU A 48 3.00 5.03 -5.70
C LEU A 48 2.27 6.10 -4.89
N THR A 49 1.39 6.86 -5.54
CA THR A 49 0.58 7.90 -4.88
C THR A 49 -0.92 7.64 -5.10
N TYR A 50 -1.73 7.98 -4.11
CA TYR A 50 -3.16 7.72 -4.05
C TYR A 50 -3.86 8.67 -3.07
N ARG A 51 -5.15 8.92 -3.25
CA ARG A 51 -5.97 9.72 -2.31
C ARG A 51 -6.82 8.88 -1.35
N ILE A 52 -6.50 7.59 -1.23
CA ILE A 52 -7.14 6.65 -0.28
C ILE A 52 -6.96 7.20 1.13
N ASP A 53 -8.02 7.23 1.93
CA ASP A 53 -8.00 7.81 3.27
C ASP A 53 -7.07 7.01 4.19
N THR A 54 -6.16 7.73 4.84
CA THR A 54 -5.25 7.19 5.86
C THR A 54 -5.13 8.19 7.00
N TYR A 55 -4.71 7.70 8.16
CA TYR A 55 -4.41 8.54 9.33
C TYR A 55 -3.07 8.14 9.93
N GLU A 56 -2.54 8.96 10.84
CA GLU A 56 -1.40 8.58 11.68
C GLU A 56 -1.61 7.18 12.28
N GLY A 57 -0.54 6.38 12.38
CA GLY A 57 -0.62 4.97 12.80
C GLY A 57 -0.73 3.96 11.65
N GLN A 58 -1.10 4.38 10.43
CA GLN A 58 -1.11 3.49 9.25
C GLN A 58 0.25 3.40 8.52
N SER A 59 1.31 4.06 9.00
CA SER A 59 2.65 3.91 8.46
C SER A 59 3.11 2.44 8.50
N GLY A 60 3.56 1.91 7.36
CA GLY A 60 3.93 0.51 7.19
C GLY A 60 2.82 -0.38 6.62
N SER A 61 1.60 0.13 6.48
CA SER A 61 0.48 -0.62 5.92
C SER A 61 0.74 -1.09 4.48
N PRO A 62 0.31 -2.31 4.10
CA PRO A 62 0.43 -2.79 2.73
C PRO A 62 -0.54 -2.04 1.82
N VAL A 63 -0.09 -1.68 0.63
CA VAL A 63 -0.94 -1.23 -0.47
C VAL A 63 -1.07 -2.38 -1.44
N TYR A 64 -2.23 -3.05 -1.46
CA TYR A 64 -2.41 -4.27 -2.25
C TYR A 64 -3.54 -4.16 -3.25
N HIS A 65 -3.50 -5.03 -4.26
CA HIS A 65 -4.57 -5.22 -5.25
C HIS A 65 -4.93 -6.69 -5.36
N TYR A 66 -6.19 -6.98 -5.68
CA TYR A 66 -6.68 -8.31 -6.00
C TYR A 66 -6.45 -8.58 -7.50
N PHE A 67 -5.47 -9.41 -7.83
CA PHE A 67 -5.31 -9.94 -9.18
C PHE A 67 -6.02 -11.29 -9.31
N ASP A 68 -6.24 -11.77 -10.53
CA ASP A 68 -6.83 -13.10 -10.79
C ASP A 68 -6.00 -14.24 -10.16
N THR A 69 -4.70 -13.99 -9.94
CA THR A 69 -3.76 -14.90 -9.26
C THR A 69 -3.68 -14.70 -7.73
N GLY A 70 -4.62 -13.94 -7.17
CA GLY A 70 -4.74 -13.61 -5.76
C GLY A 70 -4.20 -12.23 -5.38
N VAL A 71 -4.23 -11.95 -4.08
CA VAL A 71 -3.76 -10.68 -3.50
C VAL A 71 -2.26 -10.50 -3.75
N ARG A 72 -1.86 -9.29 -4.15
CA ARG A 72 -0.46 -8.90 -4.22
C ARG A 72 -0.23 -7.50 -3.65
N ILE A 73 0.82 -7.37 -2.84
CA ILE A 73 1.29 -6.09 -2.31
C ILE A 73 2.13 -5.39 -3.39
N MET A 74 1.81 -4.13 -3.69
CA MET A 74 2.45 -3.30 -4.72
C MET A 74 3.23 -2.13 -4.14
N ALA A 75 2.90 -1.69 -2.92
CA ALA A 75 3.64 -0.68 -2.18
C ALA A 75 3.46 -0.86 -0.66
N ILE A 76 4.29 -0.16 0.12
CA ILE A 76 4.16 -0.01 1.57
C ILE A 76 3.83 1.45 1.84
N HIS A 77 2.70 1.75 2.46
CA HIS A 77 2.31 3.12 2.84
C HIS A 77 3.34 3.69 3.81
N THR A 78 3.81 4.92 3.57
CA THR A 78 4.85 5.54 4.40
C THR A 78 4.51 6.93 4.89
N ARG A 79 3.69 7.68 4.15
CA ARG A 79 3.38 9.08 4.48
C ARG A 79 2.20 9.62 3.69
N GLY A 80 1.60 10.67 4.26
CA GLY A 80 0.51 11.44 3.68
C GLY A 80 0.70 12.94 3.87
N ASN A 81 0.03 13.72 3.03
CA ASN A 81 -0.25 15.13 3.27
C ASN A 81 -1.73 15.41 2.95
N LYS A 82 -2.16 16.67 3.12
CA LYS A 82 -3.57 17.08 2.93
C LYS A 82 -4.18 16.70 1.57
N ASN A 83 -3.36 16.47 0.54
CA ASN A 83 -3.82 16.27 -0.83
C ASN A 83 -3.54 14.86 -1.37
N MET A 84 -2.60 14.12 -0.77
CA MET A 84 -2.09 12.89 -1.36
C MET A 84 -1.37 12.02 -0.32
N ASN A 85 -1.64 10.71 -0.40
CA ASN A 85 -0.91 9.67 0.30
C ASN A 85 0.08 8.97 -0.63
N SER A 86 1.12 8.39 -0.04
CA SER A 86 2.17 7.73 -0.81
C SER A 86 2.76 6.54 -0.09
N GLY A 87 3.21 5.58 -0.89
CA GLY A 87 3.93 4.41 -0.41
C GLY A 87 5.14 4.08 -1.26
N ASN A 88 6.15 3.48 -0.64
CA ASN A 88 7.31 2.96 -1.33
C ASN A 88 6.87 1.78 -2.20
N ARG A 89 7.11 1.89 -3.51
CA ARG A 89 6.75 0.87 -4.48
C ARG A 89 7.60 -0.39 -4.26
N ILE A 90 6.96 -1.55 -4.36
CA ILE A 90 7.67 -2.83 -4.42
C ILE A 90 8.17 -3.02 -5.86
N THR A 91 9.40 -2.58 -6.11
CA THR A 91 10.16 -2.87 -7.34
C THR A 91 10.80 -4.27 -7.26
N ASP A 92 11.42 -4.74 -8.34
CA ASP A 92 12.17 -6.00 -8.31
C ASP A 92 13.26 -6.00 -7.24
N ASP A 93 14.04 -4.92 -7.13
CA ASP A 93 15.07 -4.81 -6.09
C ASP A 93 14.49 -4.89 -4.68
N VAL A 94 13.37 -4.20 -4.44
CA VAL A 94 12.69 -4.23 -3.13
C VAL A 94 12.14 -5.62 -2.85
N PHE A 95 11.52 -6.26 -3.84
CA PHE A 95 11.01 -7.62 -3.73
C PHE A 95 12.13 -8.62 -3.40
N ASN A 96 13.25 -8.54 -4.13
CA ASN A 96 14.39 -9.41 -3.91
C ASN A 96 14.99 -9.23 -2.52
N ASN A 97 15.07 -7.99 -2.02
CA ASN A 97 15.48 -7.72 -0.64
C ASN A 97 14.53 -8.34 0.38
N ILE A 98 13.22 -8.14 0.21
CA ILE A 98 12.21 -8.73 1.10
C ILE A 98 12.32 -10.26 1.13
N LYS A 99 12.45 -10.89 -0.05
CA LYS A 99 12.61 -12.35 -0.15
C LYS A 99 13.85 -12.82 0.60
N LYS A 100 14.99 -12.17 0.36
CA LYS A 100 16.27 -12.48 1.03
C LYS A 100 16.20 -12.36 2.55
N TRP A 101 15.41 -11.42 3.09
CA TRP A 101 15.28 -11.23 4.54
C TRP A 101 14.22 -12.11 5.19
N SER A 102 13.32 -12.70 4.41
CA SER A 102 12.24 -13.56 4.89
C SER A 102 12.61 -15.05 4.96
N GLU A 103 13.78 -15.41 4.45
CA GLU A 103 14.38 -16.75 4.51
C GLU A 103 15.31 -16.86 5.74
#